data_AF-A0A7C5FAB0-F1
#
_entry.id   AF-A0A7C5FAB0-F1
#
_cell.length_a   1.000
_cell.length_b   1.000
_cell.length_c   1.000
_cell.angle_alpha   90.00
_cell.angle_beta   90.00
_cell.angle_gamma   90.00
#
_symmetry.space_group_name_H-M   'P 1'
#
loop_
_entity.id
_entity.type
_entity.pdbx_description
1 polymer ?
#
loop_
_entity_poly.entity_id
_entity_poly.type
_entity_poly.pdbx_seq_one_letter_code
_entity_poly.pdbx_strand_id
1 'polypeptide(L)'
;MIKVIKRPDFDPKKTAFFMPSGNGPCRFGQYHRFHRKVLDELGLHEVPIYSPNQDETLYRDLGILGSKFTRLGWWAIVGVDLLYKKLLETRPYEVNPGETDRVYWECLWGFCDVIRKDPKIEEVIHFLLQARKRLDSIPTKQKGSKPKVGVVGEIYVRLNRFANEDVIRKIEMLGGEVRLAPLVEWVHYINKMAKRRAKRRGHLRNLLGVLIKEYFQRKDERQLAQAFYGSIEEPEEPPTERLLKLAEPYVHDSFEGEAILTIGKTIDYALKGACGVVNVMPFTCMPGTITTALLKRYREENGHFPVLNIAYDGQEGGDVLVRLEAFMHQVRQYREKKDL
;
A
#
# COMPACT_ATOMS: atom_id res chain seq x y z
N MET A 1 -17.41 2.79 7.67
CA MET A 1 -18.25 2.41 8.82
C MET A 1 -19.66 3.00 8.69
N ILE A 2 -19.88 4.31 8.86
CA ILE A 2 -21.22 4.93 8.83
C ILE A 2 -22.03 4.61 7.56
N LYS A 3 -21.42 4.68 6.38
CA LYS A 3 -22.09 4.31 5.11
C LYS A 3 -22.64 2.88 5.12
N VAL A 4 -22.01 1.95 5.83
CA VAL A 4 -22.45 0.55 5.93
C VAL A 4 -23.66 0.44 6.86
N ILE A 5 -23.64 1.15 7.99
CA ILE A 5 -24.73 1.17 8.98
C ILE A 5 -26.03 1.71 8.36
N LYS A 6 -25.92 2.69 7.45
CA LYS A 6 -27.07 3.30 6.77
C LYS A 6 -27.67 2.45 5.66
N ARG A 7 -27.11 1.27 5.36
CA ARG A 7 -27.66 0.43 4.29
C ARG A 7 -28.96 -0.23 4.75
N PRO A 8 -29.93 -0.45 3.85
CA PRO A 8 -31.19 -1.12 4.18
C PRO A 8 -31.02 -2.56 4.69
N ASP A 9 -29.93 -3.22 4.31
CA ASP A 9 -29.61 -4.61 4.65
C ASP A 9 -28.72 -4.75 5.89
N PHE A 10 -28.52 -3.68 6.66
CA PHE A 10 -27.67 -3.71 7.85
C PHE A 10 -28.35 -4.43 9.02
N ASP A 11 -27.73 -5.52 9.48
CA ASP A 11 -28.14 -6.26 10.69
C ASP A 11 -27.01 -6.15 11.76
N PRO A 12 -27.23 -5.40 12.86
CA PRO A 12 -26.27 -5.26 13.95
C PRO A 12 -25.80 -6.61 14.54
N LYS A 13 -26.69 -7.61 14.59
CA LYS A 13 -26.39 -8.92 15.21
C LYS A 13 -25.53 -9.82 14.32
N LYS A 14 -25.43 -9.51 13.02
CA LYS A 14 -24.65 -10.28 12.04
C LYS A 14 -23.44 -9.51 11.50
N THR A 15 -23.17 -8.32 12.04
CA THR A 15 -22.12 -7.45 11.52
C THR A 15 -21.03 -7.22 12.57
N ALA A 16 -19.78 -7.24 12.13
CA ALA A 16 -18.63 -6.79 12.90
C ALA A 16 -17.81 -5.80 12.05
N PHE A 17 -17.24 -4.77 12.67
CA PHE A 17 -16.30 -3.88 11.99
C PHE A 17 -14.86 -4.35 12.20
N PHE A 18 -14.08 -4.39 11.12
CA PHE A 18 -12.64 -4.70 11.17
C PHE A 18 -11.84 -3.39 11.17
N MET A 19 -11.06 -3.14 12.23
CA MET A 19 -10.17 -1.98 12.33
C MET A 19 -8.93 -2.36 13.13
N PRO A 20 -7.84 -2.80 12.48
CA PRO A 20 -6.61 -3.16 13.16
C PRO A 20 -6.13 -2.04 14.07
N SER A 21 -5.53 -2.43 15.19
CA SER A 21 -4.94 -1.51 16.16
C SER A 21 -3.42 -1.56 16.06
N GLY A 22 -2.74 -0.61 16.69
CA GLY A 22 -1.28 -0.59 16.76
C GLY A 22 -0.79 -0.11 18.11
N ASN A 23 0.32 -0.67 18.57
CA ASN A 23 1.04 -0.26 19.75
C ASN A 23 2.15 0.71 19.36
N GLY A 24 2.00 2.00 19.69
CA GLY A 24 3.01 3.01 19.40
C GLY A 24 2.48 4.43 19.56
N PRO A 25 3.33 5.43 19.29
CA PRO A 25 2.95 6.83 19.42
C PRO A 25 2.05 7.31 18.25
N CYS A 26 1.85 6.47 17.24
CA CYS A 26 0.97 6.75 16.11
C CYS A 26 -0.52 6.73 16.52
N ARG A 27 -1.31 7.65 15.96
CA ARG A 27 -2.77 7.72 16.16
C ARG A 27 -3.51 6.46 15.67
N PHE A 28 -2.87 5.60 14.88
CA PHE A 28 -3.45 4.37 14.36
C PHE A 28 -4.16 3.52 15.43
N GLY A 29 -3.54 3.36 16.61
CA GLY A 29 -4.13 2.64 17.74
C GLY A 29 -5.38 3.27 18.35
N GLN A 30 -5.75 4.50 17.98
CA GLN A 30 -6.93 5.19 18.49
C GLN A 30 -8.16 5.09 17.57
N TYR A 31 -8.01 4.70 16.30
CA TYR A 31 -9.14 4.68 15.35
C TYR A 31 -10.25 3.71 15.76
N HIS A 32 -9.90 2.50 16.24
CA HIS A 32 -10.91 1.55 16.73
C HIS A 32 -11.69 2.08 17.94
N ARG A 33 -11.03 2.84 18.83
CA ARG A 33 -11.68 3.49 19.99
C ARG A 33 -12.62 4.61 19.55
N PHE A 34 -12.20 5.40 18.56
CA PHE A 34 -13.04 6.42 17.97
C PHE A 34 -14.27 5.80 17.29
N HIS A 35 -14.08 4.72 16.53
CA HIS A 35 -15.19 3.97 15.95
C HIS A 35 -16.16 3.45 17.01
N ARG A 36 -15.67 2.94 18.15
CA ARG A 36 -16.52 2.50 19.28
C ARG A 36 -17.39 3.65 19.79
N LYS A 37 -16.78 4.82 20.06
CA LYS A 37 -17.52 6.03 20.48
C LYS A 37 -18.62 6.41 19.49
N VAL A 38 -18.31 6.43 18.19
CA VAL A 38 -19.29 6.76 17.14
C VAL A 38 -20.43 5.74 17.10
N LEU A 39 -20.15 4.45 17.27
CA LEU A 39 -21.20 3.43 17.33
C LEU A 39 -22.06 3.57 18.59
N ASP A 40 -21.44 3.91 19.74
CA ASP A 40 -22.17 4.16 20.99
C ASP A 40 -23.10 5.36 20.89
N GLU A 41 -22.65 6.47 20.29
CA GLU A 41 -23.48 7.66 20.02
C GLU A 41 -24.66 7.37 19.09
N LEU A 42 -24.53 6.36 18.22
CA LEU A 42 -25.59 5.88 17.33
C LEU A 42 -26.48 4.80 17.97
N GLY A 43 -26.27 4.46 19.24
CA GLY A 43 -27.02 3.43 19.97
C GLY A 43 -26.69 1.99 19.58
N LEU A 44 -25.59 1.75 18.86
CA LEU A 44 -25.17 0.44 18.34
C LEU A 44 -24.10 -0.21 19.23
N HIS A 45 -24.41 -0.34 20.52
CA HIS A 45 -23.48 -0.85 21.55
C HIS A 45 -23.04 -2.30 21.30
N GLU A 46 -23.93 -3.11 20.73
CA GLU A 46 -23.74 -4.54 20.50
C GLU A 46 -22.84 -4.88 19.32
N VAL A 47 -22.63 -3.95 18.38
CA VAL A 47 -21.84 -4.22 17.17
C VAL A 47 -20.36 -4.31 17.53
N PRO A 48 -19.70 -5.47 17.40
CA PRO A 48 -18.30 -5.63 17.77
C PRO A 48 -17.37 -4.91 16.78
N ILE A 49 -16.24 -4.42 17.29
CA ILE A 49 -15.10 -3.96 16.49
C ILE A 49 -13.93 -4.91 16.71
N TYR A 50 -13.66 -5.75 15.73
CA TYR A 50 -12.51 -6.64 15.73
C TYR A 50 -11.24 -5.86 15.37
N SER A 51 -10.32 -5.75 16.34
CA SER A 51 -9.19 -4.82 16.29
C SER A 51 -7.86 -5.50 16.65
N PRO A 52 -7.36 -6.41 15.79
CA PRO A 52 -6.11 -7.13 16.06
C PRO A 52 -4.93 -6.15 16.13
N ASN A 53 -3.98 -6.39 17.04
CA ASN A 53 -2.85 -5.49 17.24
C ASN A 53 -1.72 -5.81 16.26
N GLN A 54 -1.16 -4.79 15.59
CA GLN A 54 -0.06 -4.92 14.62
C GLN A 54 1.32 -5.15 15.26
N ASP A 55 1.41 -6.04 16.25
CA ASP A 55 2.68 -6.43 16.83
C ASP A 55 2.89 -7.96 16.81
N GLU A 56 3.69 -8.49 17.74
CA GLU A 56 3.93 -9.93 17.87
C GLU A 56 2.65 -10.76 18.12
N THR A 57 1.54 -10.12 18.51
CA THR A 57 0.26 -10.79 18.72
C THR A 57 -0.63 -10.81 17.48
N LEU A 58 -0.31 -10.05 16.42
CA LEU A 58 -1.16 -9.90 15.23
C LEU A 58 -1.71 -11.23 14.73
N TYR A 59 -0.85 -12.21 14.54
CA TYR A 59 -1.28 -13.50 13.99
C TYR A 59 -1.93 -14.44 14.99
N ARG A 60 -1.77 -14.20 16.29
CA ARG A 60 -2.55 -14.90 17.32
C ARG A 60 -3.95 -14.34 17.33
N ASP A 61 -4.06 -13.01 17.27
CA ASP A 61 -5.34 -12.31 17.22
C ASP A 61 -6.10 -12.70 15.94
N LEU A 62 -5.45 -12.66 14.77
CA LEU A 62 -5.97 -13.16 13.49
C LEU A 62 -6.20 -14.67 13.49
N GLY A 63 -5.44 -15.43 14.29
CA GLY A 63 -5.57 -16.88 14.42
C GLY A 63 -6.92 -17.32 14.96
N ILE A 64 -7.65 -16.43 15.66
CA ILE A 64 -9.05 -16.64 16.09
C ILE A 64 -9.97 -16.87 14.87
N LEU A 65 -9.62 -16.32 13.71
CA LEU A 65 -10.34 -16.50 12.44
C LEU A 65 -9.86 -17.74 11.66
N GLY A 66 -8.85 -18.46 12.16
CA GLY A 66 -8.25 -19.64 11.55
C GLY A 66 -7.04 -19.34 10.65
N SER A 67 -6.09 -20.27 10.59
CA SER A 67 -4.88 -20.17 9.75
C SER A 67 -5.21 -20.07 8.25
N LYS A 68 -6.30 -20.71 7.83
CA LYS A 68 -6.83 -20.66 6.47
C LYS A 68 -7.26 -19.24 6.08
N PHE A 69 -7.99 -18.55 6.95
CA PHE A 69 -8.42 -17.16 6.73
C PHE A 69 -7.22 -16.23 6.58
N THR A 70 -6.20 -16.38 7.43
CA THR A 70 -4.97 -15.57 7.34
C THR A 70 -4.26 -15.77 6.01
N ARG A 71 -4.17 -17.02 5.53
CA ARG A 71 -3.51 -17.34 4.26
C ARG A 71 -4.31 -16.87 3.04
N LEU A 72 -5.64 -17.00 3.06
CA LEU A 72 -6.53 -16.42 2.04
C LEU A 72 -6.42 -14.91 1.98
N GLY A 73 -6.38 -14.24 3.15
CA GLY A 73 -6.15 -12.80 3.24
C GLY A 73 -4.80 -12.39 2.64
N TRP A 74 -3.75 -13.19 2.86
CA TRP A 74 -2.45 -12.95 2.22
C TRP A 74 -2.51 -13.06 0.69
N TRP A 75 -3.15 -14.11 0.15
CA TRP A 75 -3.33 -14.23 -1.30
C TRP A 75 -4.15 -13.09 -1.88
N ALA A 76 -5.18 -12.63 -1.16
CA ALA A 76 -5.98 -11.49 -1.56
C ALA A 76 -5.14 -10.21 -1.62
N ILE A 77 -4.33 -9.93 -0.60
CA ILE A 77 -3.43 -8.75 -0.57
C ILE A 77 -2.46 -8.79 -1.75
N VAL A 78 -1.74 -9.90 -1.93
CA VAL A 78 -0.74 -10.04 -3.01
C VAL A 78 -1.40 -9.92 -4.39
N GLY A 79 -2.52 -10.61 -4.62
CA GLY A 79 -3.21 -10.59 -5.91
C GLY A 79 -3.78 -9.22 -6.25
N VAL A 80 -4.37 -8.50 -5.28
CA VAL A 80 -4.86 -7.13 -5.48
C VAL A 80 -3.70 -6.18 -5.78
N ASP A 81 -2.59 -6.27 -5.04
CA ASP A 81 -1.41 -5.43 -5.30
C ASP A 81 -0.83 -5.68 -6.70
N LEU A 82 -0.75 -6.94 -7.16
CA LEU A 82 -0.30 -7.28 -8.52
C LEU A 82 -1.23 -6.72 -9.60
N LEU A 83 -2.55 -6.92 -9.45
CA LEU A 83 -3.55 -6.34 -10.37
C LEU A 83 -3.47 -4.81 -10.39
N TYR A 84 -3.24 -4.18 -9.24
CA TYR A 84 -3.16 -2.73 -9.14
C TYR A 84 -1.88 -2.18 -9.74
N LYS A 85 -0.73 -2.83 -9.53
CA LYS A 85 0.52 -2.50 -10.25
C LYS A 85 0.30 -2.57 -11.76
N LYS A 86 -0.37 -3.63 -12.24
CA LYS A 86 -0.69 -3.77 -13.67
C LYS A 86 -1.59 -2.65 -14.19
N LEU A 87 -2.60 -2.25 -13.41
CA LEU A 87 -3.45 -1.11 -13.71
C LEU A 87 -2.63 0.17 -13.89
N LEU A 88 -1.74 0.49 -12.94
CA LEU A 88 -0.92 1.71 -12.97
C LEU A 88 0.11 1.73 -14.11
N GLU A 89 0.61 0.56 -14.54
CA GLU A 89 1.54 0.45 -15.67
C GLU A 89 0.86 0.43 -17.05
N THR A 90 -0.46 0.26 -17.09
CA THR A 90 -1.22 0.13 -18.35
C THR A 90 -2.06 1.39 -18.61
N ARG A 91 -2.82 1.84 -17.62
CA ARG A 91 -3.80 2.94 -17.75
C ARG A 91 -3.22 4.25 -18.25
N PRO A 92 -2.02 4.71 -17.83
CA PRO A 92 -1.46 5.95 -18.34
C PRO A 92 -1.22 5.91 -19.85
N TYR A 93 -1.15 4.74 -20.46
CA TYR A 93 -0.83 4.56 -21.87
C TYR A 93 -2.02 4.07 -22.69
N GLU A 94 -3.21 3.92 -22.10
CA GLU A 94 -4.36 3.36 -22.80
C GLU A 94 -4.78 4.21 -24.01
N VAL A 95 -5.12 3.55 -25.11
CA VAL A 95 -5.62 4.23 -26.32
C VAL A 95 -7.07 4.65 -26.15
N ASN A 96 -7.89 3.80 -25.52
CA ASN A 96 -9.32 4.05 -25.28
C ASN A 96 -9.52 4.43 -23.81
N PRO A 97 -9.80 5.70 -23.48
CA PRO A 97 -9.94 6.14 -22.10
C PRO A 97 -10.99 5.35 -21.31
N GLY A 98 -10.61 4.88 -20.12
CA GLY A 98 -11.47 4.10 -19.22
C GLY A 98 -11.52 2.59 -19.52
N GLU A 99 -10.92 2.11 -20.61
CA GLU A 99 -10.88 0.68 -20.92
C GLU A 99 -10.11 -0.10 -19.86
N THR A 100 -8.95 0.41 -19.43
CA THR A 100 -8.13 -0.27 -18.41
C THR A 100 -8.85 -0.35 -17.09
N ASP A 101 -9.58 0.70 -16.70
CA ASP A 101 -10.35 0.69 -15.45
C ASP A 101 -11.46 -0.35 -15.49
N ARG A 102 -12.21 -0.42 -16.60
CA ARG A 102 -13.28 -1.42 -16.77
C ARG A 102 -12.72 -2.84 -16.65
N VAL A 103 -11.68 -3.16 -17.40
CA VAL A 103 -11.05 -4.50 -17.37
C VAL A 103 -10.47 -4.81 -15.99
N TYR A 104 -9.82 -3.84 -15.35
CA TYR A 104 -9.32 -4.00 -13.98
C TYR A 104 -10.43 -4.33 -12.99
N TRP A 105 -11.54 -3.59 -13.00
CA TRP A 105 -12.65 -3.85 -12.08
C TRP A 105 -13.30 -5.22 -12.34
N GLU A 106 -13.48 -5.62 -13.59
CA GLU A 106 -13.96 -6.96 -13.93
C GLU A 106 -13.02 -8.05 -13.40
N CYS A 107 -11.70 -7.87 -13.56
CA CYS A 107 -10.68 -8.78 -13.01
C CYS A 107 -10.67 -8.79 -11.48
N LEU A 108 -10.79 -7.63 -10.82
CA LEU A 108 -10.79 -7.50 -9.37
C LEU A 108 -12.03 -8.17 -8.75
N TRP A 109 -13.22 -7.93 -9.31
CA TRP A 109 -14.44 -8.57 -8.82
C TRP A 109 -14.41 -10.09 -9.03
N GLY A 110 -13.96 -10.56 -10.20
CA GLY A 110 -13.75 -11.99 -10.44
C GLY A 110 -12.71 -12.59 -9.49
N PHE A 111 -11.65 -11.85 -9.16
CA PHE A 111 -10.65 -12.28 -8.18
C PHE A 111 -11.25 -12.42 -6.78
N CYS A 112 -12.08 -11.45 -6.36
CA CYS A 112 -12.83 -11.55 -5.12
C CYS A 112 -13.77 -12.77 -5.10
N ASP A 113 -14.44 -13.08 -6.22
CA ASP A 113 -15.28 -14.28 -6.33
C ASP A 113 -14.48 -15.56 -6.17
N VAL A 114 -13.27 -15.63 -6.75
CA VAL A 114 -12.35 -16.76 -6.57
C VAL A 114 -11.97 -16.92 -5.10
N ILE A 115 -11.52 -15.85 -4.44
CA ILE A 115 -11.12 -15.90 -3.02
C ILE A 115 -12.28 -16.32 -2.11
N ARG A 116 -13.52 -15.86 -2.38
CA ARG A 116 -14.71 -16.21 -1.59
C ARG A 116 -15.07 -17.70 -1.67
N LYS A 117 -14.66 -18.40 -2.72
CA LYS A 117 -14.92 -19.83 -2.92
C LYS A 117 -13.91 -20.74 -2.23
N ASP A 118 -13.07 -20.18 -1.36
CA ASP A 118 -12.09 -20.93 -0.58
C ASP A 118 -11.13 -21.76 -1.46
N PRO A 119 -10.43 -21.09 -2.39
CA PRO A 119 -9.76 -21.73 -3.52
C PRO A 119 -8.48 -22.46 -3.09
N LYS A 120 -7.95 -23.27 -4.00
CA LYS A 120 -6.54 -23.71 -3.95
C LYS A 120 -5.64 -22.66 -4.59
N ILE A 121 -4.36 -22.62 -4.22
CA ILE A 121 -3.43 -21.60 -4.74
C ILE A 121 -3.28 -21.68 -6.26
N GLU A 122 -3.38 -22.87 -6.84
CA GLU A 122 -3.32 -23.09 -8.29
C GLU A 122 -4.48 -22.40 -9.03
N GLU A 123 -5.67 -22.36 -8.42
CA GLU A 123 -6.84 -21.67 -8.96
C GLU A 123 -6.66 -20.15 -8.91
N VAL A 124 -6.05 -19.65 -7.83
CA VAL A 124 -5.68 -18.24 -7.68
C VAL A 124 -4.66 -17.85 -8.75
N ILE A 125 -3.59 -18.64 -8.94
CA ILE A 125 -2.57 -18.41 -9.97
C ILE A 125 -3.20 -18.44 -11.37
N HIS A 126 -4.04 -19.44 -11.64
CA HIS A 126 -4.72 -19.58 -12.93
C HIS A 126 -5.58 -18.34 -13.24
N PHE A 127 -6.34 -17.84 -12.27
CA PHE A 127 -7.11 -16.62 -12.43
C PHE A 127 -6.22 -15.40 -12.69
N LEU A 128 -5.12 -15.23 -11.93
CA LEU A 128 -4.19 -14.12 -12.12
C LEU A 128 -3.53 -14.14 -13.52
N LEU A 129 -3.21 -15.32 -14.07
CA LEU A 129 -2.72 -15.46 -15.44
C LEU A 129 -3.77 -15.04 -16.48
N GLN A 130 -5.04 -15.39 -16.28
CA GLN A 130 -6.13 -14.94 -17.14
C GLN A 130 -6.33 -13.43 -17.06
N ALA A 131 -6.34 -12.87 -15.84
CA ALA A 131 -6.47 -11.43 -15.61
C ALA A 131 -5.30 -10.65 -16.24
N ARG A 132 -4.07 -11.15 -16.09
CA ARG A 132 -2.90 -10.63 -16.80
C ARG A 132 -3.14 -10.60 -18.31
N LYS A 133 -3.55 -11.71 -18.92
CA LYS A 133 -3.74 -11.79 -20.38
C LYS A 133 -4.74 -10.73 -20.87
N ARG A 134 -5.83 -10.51 -20.12
CA ARG A 134 -6.83 -9.49 -20.43
C ARG A 134 -6.28 -8.07 -20.32
N LEU A 135 -5.47 -7.79 -19.28
CA LEU A 135 -4.84 -6.48 -19.10
C LEU A 135 -3.71 -6.24 -20.12
N ASP A 136 -2.97 -7.28 -20.50
CA ASP A 136 -1.93 -7.24 -21.53
C ASP A 136 -2.51 -7.00 -22.94
N SER A 137 -3.77 -7.39 -23.19
CA SER A 137 -4.42 -7.18 -24.49
C SER A 137 -4.96 -5.75 -24.70
N ILE A 138 -4.93 -4.89 -23.68
CA ILE A 138 -5.42 -3.51 -23.81
C ILE A 138 -4.48 -2.74 -24.75
N PRO A 139 -5.01 -2.06 -25.78
CA PRO A 139 -4.17 -1.25 -26.66
C PRO A 139 -3.52 -0.09 -25.90
N THR A 140 -2.19 0.00 -25.97
CA THR A 140 -1.41 1.08 -25.37
C THR A 140 -0.59 1.86 -26.39
N LYS A 141 -0.41 3.17 -26.18
CA LYS A 141 0.41 4.06 -27.01
C LYS A 141 1.62 4.56 -26.22
N GLN A 142 2.80 4.50 -26.85
CA GLN A 142 4.06 5.02 -26.31
C GLN A 142 4.38 4.53 -24.89
N LYS A 143 4.16 3.24 -24.60
CA LYS A 143 4.43 2.68 -23.28
C LYS A 143 5.88 2.93 -22.85
N GLY A 144 6.07 3.43 -21.63
CA GLY A 144 7.37 3.84 -21.09
C GLY A 144 7.78 5.29 -21.40
N SER A 145 6.97 6.04 -22.16
CA SER A 145 7.27 7.44 -22.48
C SER A 145 7.00 8.42 -21.35
N LYS A 146 6.28 8.04 -20.29
CA LYS A 146 5.91 8.94 -19.19
C LYS A 146 6.90 8.85 -18.01
N PRO A 147 7.21 9.96 -17.32
CA PRO A 147 8.07 9.92 -16.16
C PRO A 147 7.40 9.14 -15.02
N LYS A 148 8.18 8.26 -14.37
CA LYS A 148 7.70 7.48 -13.23
C LYS A 148 7.71 8.32 -11.96
N VAL A 149 6.62 8.30 -11.20
CA VAL A 149 6.46 9.02 -9.94
C VAL A 149 6.10 8.03 -8.84
N GLY A 150 6.93 7.96 -7.79
CA GLY A 150 6.61 7.14 -6.62
C GLY A 150 5.54 7.80 -5.77
N VAL A 151 4.58 7.03 -5.26
CA VAL A 151 3.64 7.47 -4.21
C VAL A 151 3.93 6.66 -2.95
N VAL A 152 4.34 7.36 -1.90
CA VAL A 152 4.77 6.80 -0.61
C VAL A 152 4.07 7.53 0.54
N GLY A 153 4.35 7.12 1.78
CA GLY A 153 3.81 7.75 2.98
C GLY A 153 2.86 6.85 3.72
N GLU A 154 1.88 7.45 4.39
CA GLU A 154 0.99 6.78 5.34
C GLU A 154 0.10 5.77 4.61
N ILE A 155 0.03 4.55 5.16
CA ILE A 155 -0.53 3.39 4.49
C ILE A 155 -2.01 3.52 4.15
N TYR A 156 -2.80 4.08 5.06
CA TYR A 156 -4.22 4.27 4.83
C TYR A 156 -4.44 5.35 3.77
N VAL A 157 -3.74 6.49 3.89
CA VAL A 157 -3.89 7.60 2.95
C VAL A 157 -3.43 7.20 1.55
N ARG A 158 -2.29 6.51 1.39
CA ARG A 158 -1.79 6.11 0.07
C ARG A 158 -2.65 5.05 -0.63
N LEU A 159 -3.34 4.19 0.13
CA LEU A 159 -4.19 3.12 -0.42
C LEU A 159 -5.67 3.53 -0.55
N ASN A 160 -6.07 4.69 -0.01
CA ASN A 160 -7.46 5.13 -0.02
C ASN A 160 -7.65 6.36 -0.93
N ARG A 161 -8.28 6.13 -2.08
CA ARG A 161 -8.59 7.16 -3.09
C ARG A 161 -9.34 8.37 -2.55
N PHE A 162 -10.27 8.15 -1.62
CA PHE A 162 -11.03 9.24 -1.01
C PHE A 162 -10.15 10.05 -0.05
N ALA A 163 -9.31 9.39 0.74
CA ALA A 163 -8.45 10.06 1.72
C ALA A 163 -7.30 10.86 1.10
N ASN A 164 -6.87 10.50 -0.12
CA ASN A 164 -5.83 11.20 -0.86
C ASN A 164 -6.35 12.00 -2.06
N GLU A 165 -7.66 12.23 -2.13
CA GLU A 165 -8.32 13.02 -3.17
C GLU A 165 -7.88 12.61 -4.60
N ASP A 166 -7.83 11.29 -4.86
CA ASP A 166 -7.44 10.73 -6.15
C ASP A 166 -6.06 11.21 -6.68
N VAL A 167 -5.07 11.39 -5.80
CA VAL A 167 -3.71 11.86 -6.15
C VAL A 167 -3.08 11.10 -7.32
N ILE A 168 -3.30 9.79 -7.39
CA ILE A 168 -2.77 8.93 -8.47
C ILE A 168 -3.35 9.36 -9.82
N ARG A 169 -4.65 9.64 -9.88
CA ARG A 169 -5.30 10.14 -11.11
C ARG A 169 -4.79 11.51 -11.48
N LYS A 170 -4.64 12.41 -10.51
CA LYS A 170 -4.10 13.75 -10.74
C LYS A 170 -2.69 13.68 -11.35
N ILE A 171 -1.82 12.79 -10.86
CA ILE A 171 -0.48 12.57 -11.45
C ILE A 171 -0.56 12.03 -12.88
N GLU A 172 -1.44 11.04 -13.13
CA GLU A 172 -1.62 10.45 -14.47
C GLU A 172 -2.17 11.46 -15.49
N MET A 173 -3.12 12.31 -15.07
CA MET A 173 -3.67 13.41 -15.86
C MET A 173 -2.58 14.41 -16.25
N LEU A 174 -1.62 14.66 -15.36
CA LEU A 174 -0.45 15.51 -15.61
C LEU A 174 0.66 14.78 -16.38
N GLY A 175 0.38 13.58 -16.90
CA GLY A 175 1.27 12.83 -17.79
C GLY A 175 2.31 11.97 -17.07
N GLY A 176 2.15 11.68 -15.78
CA GLY A 176 3.00 10.75 -15.04
C GLY A 176 2.54 9.29 -15.12
N GLU A 177 3.46 8.37 -14.83
CA GLU A 177 3.16 6.96 -14.52
C GLU A 177 3.43 6.73 -13.03
N VAL A 178 2.47 6.19 -12.29
CA VAL A 178 2.61 6.04 -10.83
C VAL A 178 3.22 4.68 -10.44
N ARG A 179 4.12 4.69 -9.46
CA ARG A 179 4.56 3.52 -8.70
C ARG A 179 4.11 3.68 -7.25
N LEU A 180 3.09 2.93 -6.84
CA LEU A 180 2.55 3.00 -5.49
C LEU A 180 3.26 2.00 -4.57
N ALA A 181 3.64 2.45 -3.37
CA ALA A 181 4.14 1.59 -2.32
C ALA A 181 3.03 0.61 -1.87
N PRO A 182 3.16 -0.70 -2.13
CA PRO A 182 2.05 -1.65 -1.99
C PRO A 182 1.77 -2.00 -0.53
N LEU A 183 0.66 -2.72 -0.28
CA LEU A 183 0.30 -3.19 1.05
C LEU A 183 1.22 -4.35 1.50
N VAL A 184 1.68 -5.19 0.56
CA VAL A 184 2.68 -6.25 0.80
C VAL A 184 3.92 -5.74 1.55
N GLU A 185 4.43 -4.56 1.18
CA GLU A 185 5.60 -3.93 1.83
C GLU A 185 5.39 -3.77 3.34
N TRP A 186 4.22 -3.30 3.75
CA TRP A 186 3.87 -3.06 5.14
C TRP A 186 3.71 -4.37 5.92
N VAL A 187 3.11 -5.39 5.33
CA VAL A 187 2.97 -6.71 5.97
C VAL A 187 4.34 -7.32 6.26
N HIS A 188 5.27 -7.24 5.30
CA HIS A 188 6.65 -7.69 5.51
C HIS A 188 7.35 -6.90 6.61
N TYR A 189 7.12 -5.59 6.68
CA TYR A 189 7.65 -4.76 7.74
C TYR A 189 7.13 -5.16 9.13
N ILE A 190 5.81 -5.36 9.29
CA ILE A 190 5.23 -5.83 10.55
C ILE A 190 5.84 -7.17 10.94
N ASN A 191 6.00 -8.10 10.00
CA ASN A 191 6.63 -9.40 10.25
C ASN A 191 8.06 -9.24 10.79
N LYS A 192 8.84 -8.35 10.18
CA LYS A 192 10.21 -8.04 10.63
C LYS A 192 10.21 -7.46 12.04
N MET A 193 9.30 -6.54 12.35
CA MET A 193 9.18 -5.94 13.68
C MET A 193 8.73 -6.97 14.74
N ALA A 194 7.75 -7.80 14.41
CA ALA A 194 7.29 -8.91 15.26
C ALA A 194 8.44 -9.89 15.56
N LYS A 195 9.22 -10.27 14.55
CA LYS A 195 10.42 -11.11 14.69
C LYS A 195 11.46 -10.47 15.61
N ARG A 196 11.75 -9.18 15.43
CA ARG A 196 12.69 -8.42 16.28
C ARG A 196 12.20 -8.37 17.73
N ARG A 197 10.92 -8.11 17.97
CA ARG A 197 10.33 -8.00 19.31
C ARG A 197 10.28 -9.36 20.02
N ALA A 198 9.86 -10.42 19.32
CA ALA A 198 9.88 -11.78 19.84
C ALA A 198 11.30 -12.23 20.24
N LYS A 199 12.32 -11.89 19.44
CA LYS A 199 13.73 -12.16 19.78
C LYS A 199 14.17 -11.37 21.01
N ARG A 200 13.87 -10.06 21.07
CA ARG A 200 14.21 -9.20 22.22
C ARG A 200 13.58 -9.68 23.53
N ARG A 201 12.34 -10.20 23.48
CA ARG A 201 11.59 -10.68 24.65
C ARG A 201 11.86 -12.16 25.00
N GLY A 202 12.69 -12.87 24.24
CA GLY A 202 12.95 -14.29 24.46
C GLY A 202 11.74 -15.21 24.17
N HIS A 203 10.74 -14.75 23.42
CA HIS A 203 9.52 -15.50 23.11
C HIS A 203 9.76 -16.52 21.97
N LEU A 204 10.53 -17.59 22.23
CA LEU A 204 10.98 -18.57 21.25
C LEU A 204 9.84 -19.21 20.43
N ARG A 205 8.71 -19.55 21.07
CA ARG A 205 7.53 -20.11 20.38
C ARG A 205 6.91 -19.12 19.38
N ASN A 206 6.79 -17.85 19.76
CA ASN A 206 6.28 -16.81 18.87
C ASN A 206 7.25 -16.55 17.72
N LEU A 207 8.56 -16.55 18.00
CA LEU A 207 9.60 -16.40 16.99
C LEU A 207 9.50 -17.51 15.92
N LEU A 208 9.40 -18.78 16.34
CA LEU A 208 9.24 -19.90 15.41
C LEU A 208 7.96 -19.77 14.58
N GLY A 209 6.84 -19.38 15.21
CA GLY A 209 5.57 -19.16 14.51
C GLY A 209 5.65 -18.05 13.46
N VAL A 210 6.36 -16.94 13.73
CA VAL A 210 6.58 -15.87 12.76
C VAL A 210 7.48 -16.32 11.61
N LEU A 211 8.55 -17.07 11.89
CA LEU A 211 9.46 -17.58 10.84
C LEU A 211 8.75 -18.54 9.88
N ILE A 212 7.94 -19.46 10.39
CA ILE A 212 7.16 -20.38 9.56
C ILE A 212 6.17 -19.60 8.68
N LYS A 213 5.48 -18.60 9.26
CA LYS A 213 4.54 -17.75 8.51
C LYS A 213 5.25 -16.94 7.43
N GLU A 214 6.38 -16.31 7.74
CA GLU A 214 7.20 -15.57 6.77
C GLU A 214 7.63 -16.46 5.60
N TYR A 215 8.04 -17.71 5.89
CA TYR A 215 8.41 -18.67 4.85
C TYR A 215 7.25 -18.95 3.88
N PHE A 216 6.06 -19.29 4.40
CA PHE A 216 4.88 -19.54 3.55
C PHE A 216 4.41 -18.28 2.83
N GLN A 217 4.43 -17.12 3.49
CA GLN A 217 4.06 -15.85 2.86
C GLN A 217 4.96 -15.53 1.67
N ARG A 218 6.29 -15.63 1.82
CA ARG A 218 7.24 -15.41 0.72
C ARG A 218 7.10 -16.45 -0.39
N LYS A 219 6.86 -17.73 -0.03
CA LYS A 219 6.63 -18.80 -1.00
C LYS A 219 5.39 -18.51 -1.85
N ASP A 220 4.27 -18.20 -1.20
CA ASP A 220 3.00 -17.92 -1.87
C ASP A 220 3.11 -16.64 -2.70
N GLU A 221 3.71 -15.57 -2.15
CA GLU A 221 3.95 -14.31 -2.87
C GLU A 221 4.72 -14.55 -4.16
N ARG A 222 5.82 -15.29 -4.10
CA ARG A 222 6.64 -15.58 -5.30
C ARG A 222 5.86 -16.38 -6.35
N GLN A 223 5.04 -17.35 -5.93
CA GLN A 223 4.21 -18.11 -6.87
C GLN A 223 3.14 -17.24 -7.54
N LEU A 224 2.51 -16.33 -6.80
CA LEU A 224 1.52 -15.40 -7.36
C LEU A 224 2.20 -14.34 -8.25
N ALA A 225 3.36 -13.82 -7.84
CA ALA A 225 4.12 -12.82 -8.58
C ALA A 225 4.63 -13.35 -9.93
N GLN A 226 4.99 -14.64 -10.01
CA GLN A 226 5.36 -15.30 -11.27
C GLN A 226 4.30 -15.14 -12.36
N ALA A 227 3.01 -15.08 -11.99
CA ALA A 227 1.94 -14.86 -12.95
C ALA A 227 2.10 -13.55 -13.73
N PHE A 228 2.79 -12.54 -13.18
CA PHE A 228 2.98 -11.22 -13.78
C PHE A 228 4.40 -10.93 -14.28
N TYR A 229 5.32 -11.89 -14.20
CA TYR A 229 6.67 -11.73 -14.72
C TYR A 229 6.67 -11.40 -16.23
N GLY A 230 7.37 -10.33 -16.60
CA GLY A 230 7.42 -9.80 -17.96
C GLY A 230 6.19 -8.97 -18.38
N SER A 231 5.20 -8.80 -17.51
CA SER A 231 4.01 -7.94 -17.75
C SER A 231 3.98 -6.70 -16.85
N ILE A 232 4.59 -6.80 -15.67
CA ILE A 232 4.82 -5.73 -14.70
C ILE A 232 6.33 -5.59 -14.49
N GLU A 233 6.84 -4.38 -14.30
CA GLU A 233 8.27 -4.12 -14.07
C GLU A 233 8.76 -4.68 -12.73
N GLU A 234 7.97 -4.52 -11.67
CA GLU A 234 8.32 -4.93 -10.31
C GLU A 234 7.23 -5.82 -9.68
N PRO A 235 7.15 -7.11 -10.07
CA PRO A 235 6.15 -8.02 -9.54
C PRO A 235 6.40 -8.39 -8.07
N GLU A 236 7.65 -8.34 -7.60
CA GLU A 236 8.04 -8.63 -6.20
C GLU A 236 8.56 -7.38 -5.50
N GLU A 237 8.35 -7.30 -4.19
CA GLU A 237 8.91 -6.23 -3.36
C GLU A 237 10.33 -6.56 -2.87
N PRO A 238 11.21 -5.55 -2.71
CA PRO A 238 12.50 -5.78 -2.09
C PRO A 238 12.31 -6.25 -0.64
N PRO A 239 13.25 -7.08 -0.12
CA PRO A 239 13.23 -7.45 1.29
C PRO A 239 13.23 -6.21 2.18
N THR A 240 12.46 -6.23 3.28
CA THR A 240 12.38 -5.11 4.24
C THR A 240 13.77 -4.68 4.71
N GLU A 241 14.71 -5.61 4.91
CA GLU A 241 16.08 -5.30 5.31
C GLU A 241 16.79 -4.36 4.33
N ARG A 242 16.51 -4.49 3.03
CA ARG A 242 17.06 -3.59 2.01
C ARG A 242 16.51 -2.19 2.18
N LEU A 243 15.19 -2.05 2.40
CA LEU A 243 14.56 -0.74 2.60
C LEU A 243 15.10 -0.05 3.87
N LEU A 244 15.27 -0.79 4.97
CA LEU A 244 15.83 -0.25 6.20
C LEU A 244 17.28 0.20 6.01
N LYS A 245 18.09 -0.56 5.26
CA LYS A 245 19.47 -0.19 4.93
C LYS A 245 19.55 1.04 4.03
N LEU A 246 18.64 1.18 3.06
CA LEU A 246 18.57 2.39 2.24
C LEU A 246 18.22 3.63 3.07
N ALA A 247 17.39 3.49 4.10
CA ALA A 247 16.98 4.59 4.97
C ALA A 247 18.03 4.98 6.03
N GLU A 248 18.96 4.07 6.37
CA GLU A 248 19.96 4.22 7.44
C GLU A 248 20.74 5.55 7.42
N PRO A 249 21.16 6.11 6.27
CA PRO A 249 21.84 7.41 6.23
C PRO A 249 21.01 8.60 6.74
N TYR A 250 19.69 8.46 6.76
CA TYR A 250 18.74 9.51 7.12
C TYR A 250 18.05 9.25 8.46
N VAL A 251 17.76 7.98 8.77
CA VAL A 251 17.09 7.60 10.01
C VAL A 251 17.52 6.20 10.43
N HIS A 252 17.92 6.08 11.70
CA HIS A 252 18.33 4.80 12.26
C HIS A 252 17.14 3.84 12.45
N ASP A 253 17.37 2.55 12.25
CA ASP A 253 16.37 1.48 12.32
C ASP A 253 15.70 1.28 13.70
N SER A 254 16.23 1.93 14.75
CA SER A 254 15.55 2.00 16.05
C SER A 254 14.33 2.91 16.07
N PHE A 255 14.16 3.81 15.07
CA PHE A 255 13.03 4.72 15.01
C PHE A 255 11.70 3.98 14.81
N GLU A 256 11.73 2.86 14.07
CA GLU A 256 10.58 2.02 13.72
C GLU A 256 9.41 2.84 13.09
N GLY A 257 8.28 2.19 12.77
CA GLY A 257 7.12 2.81 12.12
C GLY A 257 7.27 3.11 10.62
N GLU A 258 6.32 3.88 10.08
CA GLU A 258 6.26 4.20 8.64
C GLU A 258 7.34 5.17 8.17
N ALA A 259 7.92 5.98 9.06
CA ALA A 259 8.86 7.01 8.64
C ALA A 259 10.09 6.39 7.96
N ILE A 260 10.70 5.39 8.59
CA ILE A 260 11.86 4.69 8.03
C ILE A 260 11.52 3.93 6.75
N LEU A 261 10.35 3.29 6.69
CA LEU A 261 9.89 2.64 5.47
C LEU A 261 9.72 3.63 4.32
N THR A 262 9.10 4.77 4.59
CA THR A 262 8.83 5.79 3.56
C THR A 262 10.12 6.34 2.98
N ILE A 263 11.13 6.60 3.81
CA ILE A 263 12.46 7.01 3.33
C ILE A 263 13.10 5.89 2.50
N GLY A 264 13.14 4.66 3.02
CA GLY A 264 13.72 3.52 2.32
C GLY A 264 13.08 3.27 0.97
N LYS A 265 11.75 3.35 0.89
CA LYS A 265 10.98 3.15 -0.34
C LYS A 265 11.12 4.31 -1.32
N THR A 266 11.25 5.54 -0.84
CA THR A 266 11.58 6.71 -1.70
C THR A 266 12.91 6.48 -2.41
N ILE A 267 13.92 6.06 -1.66
CA ILE A 267 15.26 5.78 -2.20
C ILE A 267 15.23 4.58 -3.15
N ASP A 268 14.50 3.51 -2.80
CA ASP A 268 14.29 2.34 -3.67
C ASP A 268 13.69 2.76 -5.02
N TYR A 269 12.65 3.61 -5.02
CA TYR A 269 12.06 4.12 -6.25
C TYR A 269 13.00 5.02 -7.05
N ALA A 270 13.74 5.92 -6.40
CA ALA A 270 14.72 6.76 -7.08
C ALA A 270 15.81 5.93 -7.78
N LEU A 271 16.30 4.87 -7.12
CA LEU A 271 17.27 3.92 -7.69
C LEU A 271 16.69 3.11 -8.86
N LYS A 272 15.36 2.91 -8.88
CA LYS A 272 14.63 2.19 -9.95
C LYS A 272 14.07 3.12 -11.02
N GLY A 273 14.59 4.33 -11.12
CA GLY A 273 14.29 5.24 -12.22
C GLY A 273 13.02 6.07 -12.03
N ALA A 274 12.44 6.14 -10.83
CA ALA A 274 11.50 7.20 -10.53
C ALA A 274 12.17 8.57 -10.71
N CYS A 275 11.41 9.52 -11.23
CA CYS A 275 11.84 10.89 -11.51
C CYS A 275 11.35 11.87 -10.43
N GLY A 276 10.60 11.38 -9.45
CA GLY A 276 10.16 12.12 -8.27
C GLY A 276 9.28 11.26 -7.38
N VAL A 277 9.00 11.75 -6.17
CA VAL A 277 8.13 11.08 -5.20
C VAL A 277 7.12 12.05 -4.59
N VAL A 278 5.87 11.60 -4.50
CA VAL A 278 4.82 12.24 -3.72
C VAL A 278 4.66 11.49 -2.40
N ASN A 279 4.98 12.14 -1.30
CA ASN A 279 4.76 11.64 0.05
C ASN A 279 3.39 12.13 0.55
N VAL A 280 2.46 11.20 0.77
CA VAL A 280 1.10 11.48 1.24
C VAL A 280 0.93 11.12 2.71
N MET A 281 0.26 11.97 3.47
CA MET A 281 0.04 11.77 4.89
C MET A 281 -1.25 12.46 5.34
N PRO A 282 -1.86 12.02 6.46
CA PRO A 282 -2.93 12.80 7.07
C PRO A 282 -2.35 14.07 7.72
N PHE A 283 -3.16 15.12 7.82
CA PHE A 283 -2.80 16.33 8.54
C PHE A 283 -2.40 16.01 9.98
N THR A 284 -1.35 16.67 10.47
CA THR A 284 -0.71 16.42 11.79
C THR A 284 -0.14 15.01 11.99
N CYS A 285 0.14 14.27 10.93
CA CYS A 285 0.84 12.99 11.03
C CYS A 285 2.28 13.20 11.51
N MET A 286 2.57 12.78 12.75
CA MET A 286 3.92 12.86 13.33
C MET A 286 4.97 12.09 12.51
N PRO A 287 4.79 10.80 12.14
CA PRO A 287 5.72 10.11 11.24
C PRO A 287 5.90 10.84 9.91
N GLY A 288 4.79 11.32 9.32
CA GLY A 288 4.81 12.04 8.06
C GLY A 288 5.62 13.34 8.13
N THR A 289 5.51 14.09 9.23
CA THR A 289 6.28 15.33 9.44
C THR A 289 7.78 15.06 9.52
N ILE A 290 8.16 13.96 10.18
CA ILE A 290 9.56 13.52 10.27
C ILE A 290 10.07 13.11 8.88
N THR A 291 9.28 12.33 8.13
CA THR A 291 9.59 12.00 6.74
C THR A 291 9.76 13.25 5.88
N THR A 292 8.89 14.26 6.00
CA THR A 292 9.02 15.53 5.26
C THR A 292 10.36 16.22 5.54
N ALA A 293 10.78 16.28 6.80
CA ALA A 293 12.06 16.86 7.17
C ALA A 293 13.25 16.07 6.59
N LEU A 294 13.20 14.74 6.66
CA LEU A 294 14.26 13.86 6.16
C LEU A 294 14.34 13.84 4.63
N LEU A 295 13.21 13.85 3.92
CA LEU A 295 13.18 13.88 2.47
C LEU A 295 13.71 15.20 1.90
N LYS A 296 13.62 16.31 2.65
CA LYS A 296 14.28 17.57 2.27
C LYS A 296 15.79 17.37 2.13
N ARG A 297 16.41 16.72 3.11
CA ARG A 297 17.84 16.39 3.10
C ARG A 297 18.20 15.45 1.96
N TYR A 298 17.41 14.38 1.78
CA TYR A 298 17.60 13.45 0.64
C TYR A 298 17.59 14.18 -0.70
N ARG A 299 16.60 15.05 -0.92
CA ARG A 299 16.50 15.86 -2.15
C ARG A 299 17.76 16.69 -2.39
N GLU A 300 18.26 17.39 -1.37
CA GLU A 300 19.44 18.26 -1.48
C GLU A 300 20.72 17.47 -1.79
N GLU A 301 20.88 16.28 -1.22
CA GLU A 301 22.05 15.41 -1.44
C GLU A 301 21.99 14.63 -2.76
N ASN A 302 20.83 14.50 -3.41
CA ASN A 302 20.61 13.62 -4.57
C ASN A 302 20.18 14.39 -5.83
N GLY A 303 20.91 15.45 -6.17
CA GLY A 303 20.72 16.20 -7.42
C GLY A 303 19.37 16.90 -7.50
N HIS A 304 18.84 17.37 -6.37
CA HIS A 304 17.52 17.99 -6.26
C HIS A 304 16.37 17.08 -6.73
N PHE A 305 16.46 15.78 -6.42
CA PHE A 305 15.39 14.80 -6.69
C PHE A 305 14.01 15.34 -6.28
N PRO A 306 13.04 15.47 -7.21
CA PRO A 306 11.74 16.05 -6.92
C PRO A 306 10.99 15.30 -5.82
N VAL A 307 10.62 16.03 -4.76
CA VAL A 307 9.78 15.53 -3.66
C VAL A 307 8.65 16.50 -3.40
N LEU A 308 7.42 16.00 -3.41
CA LEU A 308 6.24 16.74 -2.98
C LEU A 308 5.63 16.09 -1.73
N ASN A 309 5.43 16.86 -0.67
CA ASN A 309 4.74 16.41 0.53
C ASN A 309 3.30 16.94 0.54
N ILE A 310 2.30 16.07 0.64
CA ILE A 310 0.89 16.45 0.69
C ILE A 310 0.29 15.93 1.99
N ALA A 311 -0.23 16.85 2.80
CA ALA A 311 -0.99 16.55 4.01
C ALA A 311 -2.48 16.71 3.71
N TYR A 312 -3.26 15.65 3.89
CA TYR A 312 -4.71 15.66 3.68
C TYR A 312 -5.45 15.83 5.01
N ASP A 313 -6.33 16.82 5.08
CA ASP A 313 -7.20 17.11 6.24
C ASP A 313 -8.69 16.81 5.97
N GLY A 314 -9.03 16.41 4.74
CA GLY A 314 -10.39 16.12 4.29
C GLY A 314 -11.15 17.35 3.81
N GLN A 315 -10.52 18.51 3.71
CA GLN A 315 -11.05 19.68 3.02
C GLN A 315 -10.51 19.69 1.58
N GLU A 316 -11.36 19.41 0.59
CA GLU A 316 -10.95 19.44 -0.81
C GLU A 316 -10.57 20.89 -1.20
N GLY A 317 -9.28 21.13 -1.41
CA GLY A 317 -8.73 22.43 -1.79
C GLY A 317 -8.08 22.42 -3.17
N GLY A 318 -8.32 23.47 -3.96
CA GLY A 318 -7.70 23.64 -5.29
C GLY A 318 -6.16 23.74 -5.28
N ASP A 319 -5.55 24.01 -4.12
CA ASP A 319 -4.09 24.12 -3.92
C ASP A 319 -3.33 22.82 -4.30
N VAL A 320 -3.93 21.65 -4.05
CA VAL A 320 -3.26 20.36 -4.28
C VAL A 320 -2.92 20.16 -5.76
N LEU A 321 -3.84 20.54 -6.66
CA LEU A 321 -3.62 20.39 -8.10
C LEU A 321 -2.52 21.31 -8.61
N VAL A 322 -2.53 22.59 -8.21
CA VAL A 322 -1.50 23.57 -8.61
C VAL A 322 -0.11 23.14 -8.15
N ARG A 323 -0.01 22.61 -6.92
CA ARG A 323 1.26 22.09 -6.39
C ARG A 323 1.72 20.84 -7.13
N LEU A 324 0.80 19.96 -7.53
CA LEU A 324 1.10 18.80 -8.37
C LEU A 324 1.56 19.22 -9.77
N GLU A 325 0.97 20.24 -10.39
CA GLU A 325 1.41 20.79 -11.68
C GLU A 325 2.86 21.27 -11.61
N ALA A 326 3.18 22.10 -10.61
CA ALA A 326 4.54 22.59 -10.37
C ALA A 326 5.52 21.43 -10.10
N PHE A 327 5.11 20.43 -9.32
CA PHE A 327 5.91 19.23 -9.08
C PHE A 327 6.14 18.44 -10.37
N MET A 328 5.12 18.22 -11.19
CA MET A 328 5.24 17.47 -12.44
C MET A 328 6.11 18.18 -13.46
N HIS A 329 6.16 19.51 -13.44
CA HIS A 329 7.15 20.27 -14.20
C HIS A 329 8.59 19.94 -13.76
N GLN A 330 8.86 19.91 -12.44
CA GLN A 330 10.17 19.53 -11.90
C GLN A 330 10.54 18.08 -12.25
N VAL A 331 9.57 17.16 -12.20
CA VAL A 331 9.74 15.74 -12.58
C VAL A 331 10.18 15.60 -14.04
N ARG A 332 9.57 16.35 -14.96
CA ARG A 332 9.96 16.34 -16.38
C ARG A 332 11.37 16.88 -16.59
N GLN A 333 11.70 18.03 -15.99
CA GLN A 333 13.04 18.60 -16.05
C GLN A 333 14.10 17.66 -15.46
N TYR A 334 13.78 16.98 -14.36
CA TYR A 334 14.69 16.01 -13.74
C TYR A 334 14.95 14.80 -14.65
N ARG A 335 13.92 14.31 -15.35
CA ARG A 335 14.07 13.23 -16.33
C ARG A 335 14.94 13.66 -17.51
N GLU A 336 14.66 14.82 -18.11
CA GLU A 336 15.43 15.34 -19.24
C GLU A 336 16.93 15.47 -18.91
N LYS A 337 17.26 15.91 -17.69
CA LYS A 337 18.65 15.97 -17.22
C LYS A 337 19.32 14.62 -17.01
N LYS A 338 18.54 13.55 -16.79
CA LYS A 338 19.04 12.18 -16.62
C LYS A 338 19.26 11.46 -17.96
N ASP A 339 18.50 11.85 -18.97
CA ASP A 339 18.56 11.29 -20.32
C ASP A 339 19.67 11.96 -21.18
N LEU A 340 20.22 13.10 -20.72
CA LEU A 340 21.42 13.77 -21.23
C LEU A 340 22.68 13.20 -20.58
#